data_AF-A0A7J7LXX4-F1
#
_entry.id   AF-A0A7J7LXX4-F1
#
_cell.length_a   1.000
_cell.length_b   1.000
_cell.length_c   1.000
_cell.angle_alpha   90.00
_cell.angle_beta   90.00
_cell.angle_gamma   90.00
#
_symmetry.space_group_name_H-M   'P 1'
#
loop_
_entity.id
_entity.type
_entity.pdbx_description
1 polymer ?
#
loop_
_entity_poly.entity_id
_entity_poly.type
_entity_poly.pdbx_seq_one_letter_code
_entity_poly.pdbx_strand_id
1 'polypeptide(L)'
;MLKDKSVDELRKLLSDKDAYNQLLFSLDQVKIQDNVRDELRKETLQLARENLDQEPRILELRNQCRIIRTTELAAAQEKLDELQRKKEEILRFYSPAMLLQRLQDEMNKTDEESESLQRQLLEKEIDLSTFVPKYKKLRVTYHRQALTHLAAKASSV
;
A
#
# COMPACT_ATOMS: atom_id res chain seq x y z
N MET A 1 -25.18 1.68 -68.76
CA MET A 1 -26.41 1.26 -68.04
C MET A 1 -27.57 2.21 -68.28
N LEU A 2 -27.57 3.47 -67.81
CA LEU A 2 -28.66 4.42 -68.13
C LEU A 2 -28.59 4.95 -69.57
N LYS A 3 -27.36 5.11 -70.10
CA LYS A 3 -27.11 5.56 -71.49
C LYS A 3 -27.53 4.55 -72.55
N ASP A 4 -27.72 3.29 -72.17
CA ASP A 4 -28.07 2.19 -73.07
C ASP A 4 -29.58 1.88 -73.05
N LYS A 5 -30.38 2.68 -72.32
CA LYS A 5 -31.83 2.53 -72.20
C LYS A 5 -32.58 3.38 -73.21
N SER A 6 -33.72 2.89 -73.69
CA SER A 6 -34.61 3.64 -74.58
C SER A 6 -35.29 4.79 -73.85
N VAL A 7 -35.80 5.78 -74.61
CA VAL A 7 -36.51 6.95 -74.06
C VAL A 7 -37.75 6.53 -73.27
N ASP A 8 -38.46 5.49 -73.71
CA ASP A 8 -39.65 4.97 -73.02
C ASP A 8 -39.29 4.27 -71.71
N GLU A 9 -38.16 3.55 -71.66
CA GLU A 9 -37.64 2.98 -70.41
C GLU A 9 -37.21 4.07 -69.42
N LEU A 10 -36.57 5.14 -69.90
CA LEU A 10 -36.19 6.27 -69.06
C LEU A 10 -37.42 7.03 -68.54
N ARG A 11 -38.46 7.23 -69.37
CA ARG A 11 -39.74 7.81 -68.93
C ARG A 11 -40.43 6.93 -67.89
N LYS A 12 -40.43 5.61 -68.08
CA LYS A 12 -40.96 4.66 -67.11
C LYS A 12 -40.20 4.74 -65.78
N LEU A 13 -38.86 4.75 -65.80
CA LEU A 13 -38.05 4.91 -64.59
C LEU A 13 -38.29 6.25 -63.87
N LEU A 14 -38.67 7.30 -64.60
CA LEU A 14 -38.94 8.63 -64.02
C LEU A 14 -40.34 8.74 -63.42
N SER A 15 -41.32 8.00 -63.96
CA SER A 15 -42.73 8.06 -63.55
C SER A 15 -43.15 6.93 -62.62
N ASP A 16 -42.45 5.80 -62.63
CA ASP A 16 -42.73 4.61 -61.81
C ASP A 16 -41.61 4.39 -60.77
N LYS A 17 -41.97 4.65 -59.51
CA LYS A 17 -41.06 4.52 -58.36
C LYS A 17 -40.59 3.09 -58.15
N ASP A 18 -41.42 2.08 -58.43
CA ASP A 18 -41.06 0.70 -58.23
C ASP A 18 -40.10 0.22 -59.32
N ALA A 19 -40.30 0.66 -60.57
CA ALA A 19 -39.34 0.43 -61.65
C ALA A 19 -37.98 1.06 -61.34
N TYR A 20 -37.96 2.28 -60.77
CA TYR A 20 -36.73 2.92 -60.32
C TYR A 20 -36.04 2.14 -59.19
N ASN A 21 -36.78 1.75 -58.15
CA ASN A 21 -36.24 0.99 -57.03
C ASN A 21 -35.69 -0.37 -57.48
N GLN A 22 -36.37 -1.06 -58.39
CA GLN A 22 -35.87 -2.31 -58.98
C GLN A 22 -34.53 -2.11 -59.70
N LEU A 23 -34.38 -1.03 -60.48
CA LEU A 23 -33.11 -0.69 -61.09
C LEU A 23 -32.05 -0.37 -60.03
N LEU A 24 -32.39 0.45 -59.03
CA LEU A 24 -31.48 0.85 -57.95
C LEU A 24 -30.94 -0.37 -57.18
N PHE A 25 -31.81 -1.28 -56.74
CA PHE A 25 -31.43 -2.51 -56.05
C PHE A 25 -30.75 -3.54 -56.97
N SER A 26 -30.88 -3.40 -58.30
CA SER A 26 -30.14 -4.22 -59.24
C SER A 26 -28.67 -3.81 -59.38
N LEU A 27 -28.32 -2.55 -59.04
CA LEU A 27 -26.96 -2.04 -59.14
C LEU A 27 -26.04 -2.75 -58.15
N ASP A 28 -24.89 -3.23 -58.63
CA ASP A 28 -23.94 -3.96 -57.81
C ASP A 28 -23.40 -3.12 -56.65
N GLN A 29 -23.23 -1.81 -56.83
CA GLN A 29 -22.81 -0.91 -55.75
C GLN A 29 -23.81 -0.89 -54.59
N VAL A 30 -25.11 -0.88 -54.90
CA VAL A 30 -26.18 -0.87 -53.87
C VAL A 30 -26.24 -2.22 -53.17
N LYS A 31 -26.15 -3.33 -53.91
CA LYS A 31 -26.08 -4.68 -53.32
C LYS A 31 -24.87 -4.86 -52.41
N ILE A 32 -23.68 -4.41 -52.83
CA ILE A 32 -22.47 -4.46 -52.01
C ILE A 32 -22.67 -3.64 -50.73
N GLN A 33 -23.21 -2.43 -50.84
CA GLN A 33 -23.46 -1.57 -49.68
C GLN A 33 -24.48 -2.18 -48.71
N ASP A 34 -25.58 -2.75 -49.22
CA ASP A 34 -26.58 -3.44 -48.40
C ASP A 34 -25.99 -4.66 -47.68
N ASN A 35 -25.17 -5.46 -48.38
CA ASN A 35 -24.48 -6.61 -47.77
C ASN A 35 -23.54 -6.17 -46.65
N VAL A 36 -22.70 -5.15 -46.88
CA VAL A 36 -21.79 -4.63 -45.85
C VAL A 36 -22.57 -4.09 -44.65
N ARG A 37 -23.69 -3.38 -44.88
CA ARG A 37 -24.56 -2.90 -43.80
C ARG A 37 -25.10 -4.07 -42.98
N ASP A 38 -25.56 -5.13 -43.63
CA ASP A 38 -26.17 -6.28 -42.97
C ASP A 38 -25.13 -7.11 -42.20
N GLU A 39 -23.92 -7.26 -42.74
CA GLU A 39 -22.77 -7.85 -42.04
C GLU A 39 -22.40 -7.05 -40.80
N LEU A 40 -22.21 -5.73 -40.92
CA LEU A 40 -21.93 -4.84 -39.80
C LEU A 40 -23.00 -4.92 -38.72
N ARG A 41 -24.28 -4.98 -39.12
CA ARG A 41 -25.39 -5.11 -38.18
C ARG A 41 -25.33 -6.44 -37.43
N LYS A 42 -25.01 -7.53 -38.14
CA LYS A 42 -24.87 -8.86 -37.55
C LYS A 42 -23.70 -8.92 -36.58
N GLU A 43 -22.55 -8.40 -36.96
CA GLU A 43 -21.35 -8.34 -36.09
C GLU A 43 -21.59 -7.47 -34.85
N THR A 44 -22.20 -6.30 -35.02
CA THR A 44 -22.54 -5.40 -33.90
C THR A 44 -23.47 -6.09 -32.91
N LEU A 45 -24.48 -6.83 -33.39
CA LEU A 45 -25.39 -7.58 -32.53
C LEU A 45 -24.68 -8.74 -31.82
N GLN A 46 -23.76 -9.42 -32.51
CA GLN A 46 -22.99 -10.51 -31.92
C GLN A 46 -22.08 -10.00 -30.80
N LEU A 47 -21.33 -8.92 -31.05
CA LEU A 47 -20.48 -8.28 -30.05
C LEU A 47 -21.29 -7.77 -28.85
N ALA A 48 -22.47 -7.19 -29.09
CA ALA A 48 -23.34 -6.73 -28.01
C ALA A 48 -23.79 -7.89 -27.12
N ARG A 49 -24.13 -9.05 -27.72
CA ARG A 49 -24.50 -10.26 -26.96
C ARG A 49 -23.33 -10.81 -26.16
N GLU A 50 -22.17 -10.95 -26.79
CA GLU A 50 -20.95 -11.42 -26.12
C GLU A 50 -20.58 -10.51 -24.94
N ASN A 51 -20.68 -9.20 -25.11
CA ASN A 51 -20.43 -8.24 -24.02
C ASN A 51 -21.42 -8.40 -22.86
N LEU A 52 -22.71 -8.57 -23.16
CA LEU A 52 -23.73 -8.81 -22.13
C LEU A 52 -23.50 -10.14 -21.41
N ASP A 53 -23.05 -11.17 -22.11
CA ASP A 53 -22.73 -12.48 -21.51
C ASP A 53 -21.50 -12.40 -20.58
N GLN A 54 -20.56 -11.49 -20.82
CA GLN A 54 -19.40 -11.26 -19.94
C GLN A 54 -19.72 -10.39 -18.72
N GLU A 55 -20.79 -9.59 -18.76
CA GLU A 55 -21.14 -8.65 -17.70
C GLU A 55 -21.27 -9.31 -16.31
N PRO A 56 -21.95 -10.47 -16.14
CA PRO A 56 -22.05 -11.14 -14.84
C PRO A 56 -20.69 -11.52 -14.26
N ARG A 57 -19.76 -12.00 -15.11
CA ARG A 57 -18.43 -12.41 -14.68
C ARG A 57 -17.60 -11.20 -14.25
N ILE A 58 -17.71 -10.07 -14.95
CA ILE A 58 -17.05 -8.82 -14.58
C ILE A 58 -17.57 -8.32 -13.23
N LEU A 59 -18.89 -8.37 -13.01
CA LEU A 59 -19.51 -7.96 -11.74
C LEU A 59 -19.04 -8.85 -10.57
N GLU A 60 -18.98 -10.17 -10.79
CA GLU A 60 -18.47 -11.12 -9.80
C GLU A 60 -17.02 -10.81 -9.41
N LEU A 61 -16.13 -10.66 -10.40
CA LEU A 61 -14.72 -10.33 -10.17
C LEU A 61 -14.56 -8.99 -9.44
N ARG A 62 -15.35 -7.97 -9.81
CA ARG A 62 -15.35 -6.67 -9.10
C ARG A 62 -15.77 -6.83 -7.64
N ASN A 63 -16.78 -7.66 -7.36
CA ASN A 63 -17.21 -7.94 -6.00
C ASN A 63 -16.14 -8.68 -5.20
N GLN A 64 -15.50 -9.69 -5.78
CA GLN A 64 -14.39 -10.41 -5.15
C GLN A 64 -13.23 -9.47 -4.82
N CYS A 65 -12.78 -8.65 -5.79
CA CYS A 65 -11.74 -7.65 -5.57
C CYS A 65 -12.11 -6.65 -4.46
N ARG A 66 -13.38 -6.24 -4.42
CA ARG A 66 -13.87 -5.36 -3.34
C ARG A 66 -13.75 -6.04 -1.98
N ILE A 67 -14.20 -7.30 -1.86
CA ILE A 67 -14.12 -8.07 -0.62
C ILE A 67 -12.67 -8.16 -0.17
N ILE A 68 -11.77 -8.69 -1.01
CA ILE A 68 -10.33 -8.85 -0.70
C ILE A 68 -9.73 -7.52 -0.22
N ARG A 69 -10.03 -6.41 -0.90
CA ARG A 69 -9.53 -5.08 -0.53
C ARG A 69 -10.04 -4.64 0.84
N THR A 70 -11.29 -4.92 1.17
CA THR A 70 -11.91 -4.47 2.43
C THR A 70 -11.66 -5.41 3.61
N THR A 71 -11.37 -6.68 3.37
CA THR A 71 -11.18 -7.68 4.42
C THR A 71 -9.69 -8.01 4.56
N GLU A 72 -9.13 -8.71 3.59
CA GLU A 72 -7.78 -9.27 3.66
C GLU A 72 -6.71 -8.19 3.63
N LEU A 73 -6.80 -7.26 2.67
CA LEU A 73 -5.81 -6.19 2.54
C LEU A 73 -5.85 -5.24 3.73
N ALA A 74 -7.05 -4.84 4.17
CA ALA A 74 -7.21 -3.96 5.32
C ALA A 74 -6.66 -4.60 6.60
N ALA A 75 -6.99 -5.87 6.87
CA ALA A 75 -6.48 -6.59 8.04
C ALA A 75 -4.96 -6.81 7.98
N ALA A 76 -4.41 -7.11 6.81
CA ALA A 76 -2.97 -7.24 6.63
C ALA A 76 -2.24 -5.92 6.86
N GLN A 77 -2.81 -4.80 6.40
CA GLN A 77 -2.26 -3.47 6.61
C GLN A 77 -2.29 -3.08 8.09
N GLU A 78 -3.41 -3.30 8.78
CA GLU A 78 -3.51 -3.03 10.22
C GLU A 78 -2.46 -3.83 11.02
N LYS A 79 -2.30 -5.12 10.71
CA LYS A 79 -1.28 -5.96 11.34
C LYS A 79 0.14 -5.47 11.05
N LEU A 80 0.41 -4.99 9.83
CA LEU A 80 1.70 -4.41 9.46
C LEU A 80 1.97 -3.14 10.27
N ASP A 81 1.00 -2.24 10.35
CA ASP A 81 1.10 -0.97 11.08
C ASP A 81 1.34 -1.22 12.58
N GLU A 82 0.64 -2.20 13.17
CA GLU A 82 0.88 -2.62 14.56
C GLU A 82 2.31 -3.12 14.79
N LEU A 83 2.83 -3.94 13.88
CA LEU A 83 4.19 -4.48 13.97
C LEU A 83 5.25 -3.39 13.78
N GLN A 84 5.01 -2.44 12.88
CA GLN A 84 5.87 -1.28 12.69
C GLN A 84 5.91 -0.41 13.94
N ARG A 85 4.76 -0.12 14.55
CA ARG A 85 4.70 0.63 15.82
C ARG A 85 5.47 -0.09 16.93
N LYS A 86 5.29 -1.41 17.09
CA LYS A 86 6.04 -2.22 18.07
C LYS A 86 7.55 -2.16 17.80
N LYS A 87 7.97 -2.25 16.54
CA LYS A 87 9.38 -2.12 16.14
C LYS A 87 9.93 -0.75 16.50
N GLU A 88 9.20 0.33 16.21
CA GLU A 88 9.62 1.70 16.52
C GLU A 88 9.73 1.94 18.02
N GLU A 89 8.77 1.45 18.82
CA GLU A 89 8.83 1.50 20.28
C GLU A 89 10.08 0.79 20.81
N ILE A 90 10.33 -0.44 20.35
CA ILE A 90 11.54 -1.20 20.72
C ILE A 90 12.80 -0.42 20.32
N LEU A 91 12.90 0.03 19.07
CA LEU A 91 14.06 0.78 18.60
C LEU A 91 14.28 2.07 19.39
N ARG A 92 13.21 2.76 19.80
CA ARG A 92 13.31 3.93 20.66
C ARG A 92 13.93 3.57 22.00
N PHE A 93 13.41 2.56 22.69
CA PHE A 93 13.89 2.16 24.02
C PHE A 93 15.29 1.53 24.04
N TYR A 94 15.66 0.83 22.97
CA TYR A 94 16.95 0.14 22.86
C TYR A 94 17.93 0.86 21.92
N SER A 95 17.65 2.13 21.58
CA SER A 95 18.62 2.93 20.86
C SER A 95 19.90 3.09 21.68
N PRO A 96 21.09 3.10 21.03
CA PRO A 96 22.36 3.28 21.74
C PRO A 96 22.37 4.51 22.64
N ALA A 97 21.77 5.62 22.19
CA ALA A 97 21.65 6.84 22.97
C ALA A 97 20.81 6.66 24.25
N MET A 98 19.65 6.00 24.17
CA MET A 98 18.81 5.74 25.34
C MET A 98 19.47 4.77 26.32
N LEU A 99 20.19 3.75 25.83
CA LEU A 99 20.93 2.81 26.67
C LEU A 99 22.10 3.50 27.39
N LEU A 100 22.83 4.37 26.69
CA LEU A 100 23.89 5.20 27.28
C LEU A 100 23.33 6.16 28.33
N GLN A 101 22.20 6.81 28.04
CA GLN A 101 21.53 7.70 28.99
C GLN A 101 21.10 6.95 30.26
N ARG A 102 20.44 5.79 30.12
CA ARG A 102 20.07 4.95 31.28
C ARG A 102 21.28 4.54 32.10
N LEU A 103 22.38 4.18 31.44
CA LEU A 103 23.61 3.83 32.13
C LEU A 103 24.19 5.03 32.90
N GLN A 104 24.14 6.23 32.33
CA GLN A 104 24.53 7.47 32.99
C GLN A 104 23.63 7.80 34.19
N ASP A 105 22.32 7.60 34.07
CA ASP A 105 21.37 7.83 35.17
C ASP A 105 21.63 6.88 36.34
N GLU A 106 21.89 5.59 36.07
CA GLU A 106 22.27 4.61 37.11
C GLU A 106 23.63 4.93 37.76
N MET A 107 24.57 5.49 37.00
CA MET A 107 25.84 6.00 37.57
C MET A 107 25.57 7.15 38.54
N ASN A 108 24.79 8.15 38.13
CA ASN A 108 24.46 9.30 38.97
C ASN A 108 23.77 8.85 40.27
N LYS A 109 22.81 7.94 40.16
CA LYS A 109 22.12 7.36 41.32
C LYS A 109 23.08 6.64 42.27
N THR A 110 23.99 5.82 41.73
CA THR A 110 24.99 5.12 42.56
C THR A 110 25.93 6.11 43.26
N ASP A 111 26.24 7.23 42.62
CA ASP A 111 27.06 8.30 43.19
C ASP A 111 26.31 9.02 44.32
N GLU A 112 25.05 9.40 44.10
CA GLU A 112 24.15 9.98 45.10
C GLU A 112 23.95 9.05 46.32
N GLU A 113 23.79 7.74 46.11
CA GLU A 113 23.72 6.74 47.18
C GLU A 113 25.03 6.70 47.98
N SER A 114 26.18 6.84 47.29
CA SER A 114 27.49 6.87 47.95
C SER A 114 27.69 8.13 48.80
N GLU A 115 27.22 9.29 48.31
CA GLU A 115 27.23 10.54 49.06
C GLU A 115 26.27 10.50 50.26
N SER A 116 25.09 9.91 50.10
CA SER A 116 24.15 9.71 51.19
C SER A 116 24.75 8.82 52.28
N LEU A 117 25.42 7.73 51.90
CA LEU A 117 26.10 6.85 52.84
C LEU A 117 27.25 7.57 53.57
N GLN A 118 27.96 8.47 52.89
CA GLN A 118 28.99 9.31 53.49
C GLN A 118 28.39 10.30 54.52
N ARG A 119 27.23 10.91 54.20
CA ARG A 119 26.50 11.78 55.15
C ARG A 119 26.10 11.02 56.43
N GLN A 120 25.56 9.81 56.29
CA GLN A 120 25.20 8.96 57.44
C GLN A 120 26.39 8.68 58.37
N LEU A 121 27.59 8.49 57.81
CA LEU A 121 28.80 8.30 58.62
C LEU A 121 29.16 9.58 59.40
N LEU A 122 29.06 10.75 58.76
CA LEU A 122 29.35 12.05 59.38
C LEU A 122 28.36 12.39 60.49
N GLU A 123 27.09 12.04 60.28
CA GLU A 123 25.99 12.17 61.26
C GLU A 123 26.05 11.09 62.36
N LYS A 124 27.02 10.16 62.27
CA LYS A 124 27.23 9.04 63.19
C LYS A 124 26.05 8.06 63.25
N GLU A 125 25.22 8.02 62.21
CA GLU A 125 24.12 7.04 62.08
C GLU A 125 24.63 5.63 61.79
N ILE A 126 25.81 5.53 61.17
CA ILE A 126 26.51 4.28 60.90
C ILE A 126 27.94 4.34 61.40
N ASP A 127 28.48 3.17 61.77
CA ASP A 127 29.86 3.04 62.20
C ASP A 127 30.79 2.72 61.01
N LEU A 128 32.09 2.91 61.24
CA LEU A 128 33.10 2.72 60.19
C LEU A 128 33.12 1.28 59.65
N SER A 129 32.86 0.28 60.52
CA SER A 129 32.89 -1.12 60.11
C SER A 129 31.74 -1.47 59.14
N THR A 130 30.59 -0.80 59.27
CA THR A 130 29.46 -0.92 58.34
C THR A 130 29.64 -0.07 57.09
N PHE A 131 30.21 1.13 57.23
CA PHE A 131 30.41 2.07 56.12
C PHE A 131 31.34 1.52 55.05
N VAL A 132 32.56 1.11 55.44
CA VAL A 132 33.63 0.72 54.49
C VAL A 132 33.19 -0.34 53.47
N PRO A 133 32.59 -1.48 53.85
CA PRO A 133 32.17 -2.49 52.88
C PRO A 133 31.05 -2.00 51.95
N LYS A 134 30.09 -1.24 52.48
CA LYS A 134 28.97 -0.68 51.68
C LYS A 134 29.46 0.36 50.68
N TYR A 135 30.27 1.31 51.13
CA TYR A 135 30.82 2.37 50.29
C TYR A 135 31.71 1.80 49.19
N LYS A 136 32.60 0.86 49.54
CA LYS A 136 33.45 0.17 48.55
C LYS A 136 32.60 -0.51 47.47
N LYS A 137 31.51 -1.19 47.84
CA LYS A 137 30.61 -1.85 46.89
C LYS A 137 29.96 -0.85 45.92
N LEU A 138 29.48 0.28 46.43
CA LEU A 138 28.90 1.35 45.61
C LEU A 138 29.94 1.94 44.64
N ARG A 139 31.13 2.29 45.13
CA ARG A 139 32.20 2.84 44.27
C ARG A 139 32.66 1.85 43.20
N VAL A 140 32.81 0.56 43.52
CA VAL A 140 33.14 -0.46 42.52
C VAL A 140 32.07 -0.54 41.43
N THR A 141 30.79 -0.46 41.83
CA THR A 141 29.65 -0.50 40.88
C THR A 141 29.68 0.72 39.96
N TYR A 142 29.81 1.93 40.54
CA TYR A 142 29.93 3.18 39.80
C TYR A 142 31.08 3.14 38.78
N HIS A 143 32.29 2.78 39.23
CA HIS A 143 33.46 2.77 38.35
C HIS A 143 33.34 1.73 37.24
N ARG A 144 32.72 0.57 37.50
CA ARG A 144 32.44 -0.44 36.47
C ARG A 144 31.48 0.12 35.40
N GLN A 145 30.42 0.80 35.81
CA GLN A 145 29.46 1.44 34.91
C GLN A 145 30.14 2.57 34.10
N ALA A 146 30.97 3.39 34.76
CA ALA A 146 31.71 4.48 34.12
C ALA A 146 32.66 3.99 33.01
N LEU A 147 33.41 2.91 33.29
CA LEU A 147 34.29 2.28 32.28
C LEU A 147 33.49 1.73 31.11
N THR A 148 32.35 1.09 31.39
CA THR A 148 31.44 0.57 30.35
C THR A 148 30.89 1.69 29.48
N HIS A 149 30.44 2.79 30.09
CA HIS A 149 29.90 3.96 29.40
C HIS A 149 30.97 4.65 28.53
N LEU A 150 32.19 4.79 29.06
CA LEU A 150 33.32 5.35 28.30
C LEU A 150 33.67 4.50 27.08
N ALA A 151 33.78 3.18 27.25
CA ALA A 151 34.07 2.26 26.15
C ALA A 151 32.98 2.29 25.07
N ALA A 152 31.71 2.33 25.48
CA ALA A 152 30.57 2.39 24.56
C ALA A 152 30.52 3.72 23.77
N LYS A 153 30.82 4.86 24.41
CA LYS A 153 30.96 6.16 23.72
C LYS A 153 32.13 6.19 22.73
N ALA A 154 33.26 5.60 23.10
CA ALA A 154 34.42 5.53 22.22
C ALA A 154 34.20 4.64 20.99
N SER A 155 33.31 3.65 21.09
CA SER A 155 32.98 2.73 20.01
C SER A 155 31.89 3.24 19.06
N SER A 156 31.21 4.35 19.39
CA SER A 156 30.18 4.96 18.54
C SER A 156 30.70 6.10 17.65
N VAL A 157 32.02 6.34 17.66
CA VAL A 157 32.76 7.25 16.77
C VAL A 157 33.34 6.42 15.63
#